data_AF-A0AAV5K7M5-F1
#
_entry.id   AF-A0AAV5K7M5-F1
#
_cell.length_a   1.000
_cell.length_b   1.000
_cell.length_c   1.000
_cell.angle_alpha   90.00
_cell.angle_beta   90.00
_cell.angle_gamma   90.00
#
_symmetry.space_group_name_H-M   'P 1'
#
loop_
_entity.id
_entity.type
_entity.pdbx_description
1 polymer ?
#
loop_
_entity_poly.entity_id
_entity_poly.type
_entity_poly.pdbx_seq_one_letter_code
_entity_poly.pdbx_strand_id
1 'polypeptide(L)'
;MYPSLKVLQLFSGMKHKLESLLQDSDRILGGILDDHRESIKVEKGQAGGDLVTSLLKLQENGDLEFPLTDTDIKAIIWDILSGGSETSSTIVDWAMAEMVKNPRVLEKAQKEGEDLDMSEAFGITVRRKDDLILVPTTY
;
A
#
# COMPACT_ATOMS: atom_id res chain seq x y z
N MET A 1 -32.65 3.25 3.47
CA MET A 1 -31.61 3.05 4.51
C MET A 1 -32.16 2.04 5.53
N TYR A 2 -31.47 0.91 5.75
CA TYR A 2 -31.97 -0.16 6.62
C TYR A 2 -31.71 0.12 8.11
N PRO A 3 -32.74 0.11 8.99
CA PRO A 3 -32.58 0.41 10.41
C PRO A 3 -31.67 -0.57 11.18
N SER A 4 -31.57 -1.81 10.71
CA SER A 4 -30.78 -2.88 11.33
C SER A 4 -29.27 -2.63 11.35
N LEU A 5 -28.75 -1.86 10.37
CA LEU A 5 -27.34 -1.49 10.32
C LEU A 5 -26.92 -0.59 11.50
N LYS A 6 -27.78 0.33 11.93
CA LYS A 6 -27.51 1.20 13.09
C LYS A 6 -27.46 0.39 14.39
N VAL A 7 -28.33 -0.61 14.52
CA VAL A 7 -28.38 -1.49 15.69
C VAL A 7 -27.11 -2.34 15.75
N LEU A 8 -26.71 -2.99 14.65
CA LEU A 8 -25.48 -3.77 14.59
C LEU A 8 -24.22 -2.94 14.93
N GLN A 9 -24.11 -1.73 14.39
CA GLN A 9 -22.97 -0.83 14.66
C GLN A 9 -22.87 -0.43 16.15
N LEU A 10 -24.01 -0.25 16.83
CA LEU A 10 -24.07 0.11 18.25
C LEU A 10 -23.76 -1.09 19.16
N PHE A 11 -24.30 -2.27 18.85
CA PHE A 11 -24.17 -3.45 19.71
C PHE A 11 -22.85 -4.20 19.57
N SER A 12 -22.13 -4.07 18.44
CA SER A 12 -20.89 -4.84 18.19
C SER A 12 -19.60 -4.14 18.62
N GLY A 13 -19.64 -2.91 19.14
CA GLY A 13 -18.44 -2.10 19.42
C GLY A 13 -17.68 -1.62 18.16
N MET A 14 -18.20 -1.95 16.97
CA MET A 14 -17.62 -1.59 15.67
C MET A 14 -17.57 -0.09 15.44
N LYS A 15 -18.47 0.69 16.06
CA LYS A 15 -18.45 2.15 15.99
C LYS A 15 -17.12 2.73 16.51
N HIS A 16 -16.69 2.33 17.71
CA HIS A 16 -15.44 2.81 18.27
C HIS A 16 -14.22 2.37 17.46
N LYS A 17 -14.25 1.14 16.93
CA LYS A 17 -13.19 0.66 16.04
C LYS A 17 -13.11 1.47 14.76
N LEU A 18 -14.24 1.79 14.13
CA LEU A 18 -14.30 2.62 12.93
C LEU A 18 -13.82 4.05 13.21
N GLU A 19 -14.24 4.65 14.32
CA GLU A 19 -13.78 5.97 14.76
C GLU A 19 -12.25 5.99 14.96
N SER A 20 -11.70 4.98 15.61
CA SER A 20 -10.24 4.85 15.77
C SER A 20 -9.51 4.73 14.43
N LEU A 21 -10.04 3.94 13.48
CA LEU A 21 -9.44 3.80 12.16
C LEU A 21 -9.47 5.11 11.39
N LEU A 22 -10.58 5.84 11.41
CA LEU A 22 -10.68 7.15 10.77
C LEU A 22 -9.70 8.15 11.38
N GLN A 23 -9.52 8.12 12.70
CA GLN A 23 -8.56 8.97 13.39
C GLN A 23 -7.11 8.62 13.04
N ASP A 24 -6.78 7.32 12.97
CA ASP A 24 -5.45 6.87 12.55
C ASP A 24 -5.17 7.23 11.09
N SER A 25 -6.13 7.05 10.19
CA SER A 25 -6.02 7.46 8.78
C SER A 25 -5.81 8.97 8.66
N ASP A 26 -6.59 9.79 9.38
CA ASP A 26 -6.44 11.25 9.36
C ASP A 26 -5.07 11.71 9.87
N ARG A 27 -4.55 11.05 10.91
CA ARG A 27 -3.21 11.28 11.47
C ARG A 27 -2.12 10.91 10.46
N ILE A 28 -2.21 9.75 9.82
CA ILE A 28 -1.22 9.28 8.83
C ILE A 28 -1.21 10.24 7.63
N LEU A 29 -2.38 10.54 7.07
CA LEU A 29 -2.49 11.44 5.93
C LEU A 29 -2.04 12.87 6.29
N GLY A 30 -2.33 13.32 7.52
CA GLY A 30 -1.79 14.59 8.04
C GLY A 30 -0.26 14.63 8.02
N GLY A 31 0.39 13.60 8.57
CA GLY A 31 1.85 13.50 8.54
C GLY A 31 2.42 13.47 7.12
N ILE A 32 1.78 12.73 6.20
CA ILE A 32 2.18 12.71 4.79
C ILE A 32 2.10 14.12 4.17
N LEU A 33 1.02 14.85 4.42
CA LEU A 33 0.87 16.21 3.92
C LEU A 33 1.96 17.14 4.46
N ASP A 34 2.23 17.08 5.77
CA ASP A 34 3.26 17.89 6.41
C ASP A 34 4.66 17.59 5.84
N ASP A 35 5.01 16.32 5.68
CA ASP A 35 6.29 15.89 5.10
C ASP A 35 6.47 16.41 3.65
N HIS A 36 5.40 16.38 2.84
CA HIS A 36 5.44 16.89 1.46
C HIS A 36 5.48 18.42 1.42
N ARG A 37 4.84 19.12 2.36
CA ARG A 37 4.96 20.58 2.46
C ARG A 37 6.40 21.00 2.77
N GLU A 38 7.07 20.29 3.67
CA GLU A 38 8.47 20.55 3.99
C GLU A 38 9.39 20.24 2.81
N SER A 39 9.17 19.14 2.08
CA SER A 39 9.96 18.81 0.88
C SER A 39 9.83 19.87 -0.22
N ILE A 40 8.62 20.38 -0.48
CA ILE A 40 8.37 21.44 -1.47
C ILE A 40 9.17 22.72 -1.15
N LYS A 41 9.22 23.12 0.13
CA LYS A 41 9.96 24.30 0.59
C LYS A 41 11.46 24.14 0.39
N VAL A 42 12.00 22.95 0.70
CA VAL A 42 13.44 22.65 0.62
C VAL A 42 13.91 22.59 -0.83
N GLU A 43 13.12 22.00 -1.72
CA GLU A 43 13.50 21.76 -3.12
C GLU A 43 13.14 22.89 -4.09
N LYS A 44 12.74 24.07 -3.58
CA LYS A 44 12.38 25.26 -4.39
C LYS A 44 11.46 24.94 -5.59
N GLY A 45 10.49 24.06 -5.39
CA GLY A 45 9.52 23.69 -6.43
C GLY A 45 10.00 22.68 -7.48
N GLN A 46 11.24 22.17 -7.42
CA GLN A 46 11.73 21.06 -8.26
C GLN A 46 11.32 19.68 -7.76
N ALA A 47 10.61 19.60 -6.62
CA ALA A 47 10.11 18.35 -6.06
C ALA A 47 9.35 17.51 -7.09
N GLY A 48 9.81 16.27 -7.23
CA GLY A 48 9.30 15.26 -8.14
C GLY A 48 7.78 15.11 -8.01
N GLY A 49 7.10 15.04 -9.14
CA GLY A 49 5.64 15.11 -9.22
C GLY A 49 4.96 13.81 -8.79
N ASP A 50 4.89 13.55 -7.50
CA ASP A 50 3.87 12.66 -6.96
C ASP A 50 2.51 13.39 -6.83
N LEU A 51 1.44 12.60 -6.65
CA LEU A 51 0.08 13.10 -6.55
C LEU A 51 -0.10 14.11 -5.40
N VAL A 52 0.53 13.87 -4.24
CA VAL A 52 0.40 14.71 -3.05
C VAL A 52 1.01 16.08 -3.32
N THR A 53 2.22 16.09 -3.89
CA THR A 53 2.92 17.31 -4.31
C THR A 53 2.09 18.12 -5.31
N SER A 54 1.46 17.47 -6.29
CA SER A 54 0.58 18.13 -7.25
C SER A 54 -0.67 18.75 -6.61
N LEU A 55 -1.34 18.02 -5.69
CA LEU A 55 -2.52 18.52 -4.99
C LEU A 55 -2.20 19.69 -4.06
N LEU A 56 -1.05 19.65 -3.37
CA LEU A 56 -0.58 20.76 -2.53
C LEU A 56 -0.23 22.00 -3.35
N LYS A 57 0.45 21.85 -4.49
CA LYS A 57 0.71 22.97 -5.41
C LYS A 57 -0.59 23.57 -5.96
N LEU A 58 -1.58 22.73 -6.26
CA LEU A 58 -2.89 23.18 -6.72
C LEU A 58 -3.65 23.97 -5.63
N GLN A 59 -3.54 23.53 -4.37
CA GLN A 59 -4.07 24.26 -3.22
C GLN A 59 -3.41 25.64 -3.07
N GLU A 60 -2.08 25.73 -3.22
CA GLU A 60 -1.34 26.99 -3.10
C GLU A 60 -1.61 27.98 -4.23
N ASN A 61 -1.76 27.49 -5.47
CA ASN A 61 -2.00 28.35 -6.63
C ASN A 61 -3.38 29.03 -6.59
N GLY A 62 -4.37 28.41 -5.94
CA GLY A 62 -5.69 29.02 -5.76
C GLY A 62 -6.49 29.22 -7.05
N ASP A 63 -6.11 28.55 -8.15
CA ASP A 63 -6.75 28.66 -9.48
C ASP A 63 -8.13 27.95 -9.57
N LEU A 64 -8.60 27.37 -8.48
CA LEU A 64 -9.88 26.68 -8.38
C LEU A 64 -10.98 27.66 -7.93
N GLU A 65 -12.19 27.48 -8.47
CA GLU A 65 -13.38 28.26 -8.08
C GLU A 65 -13.73 28.10 -6.59
N PHE A 66 -13.29 26.99 -5.98
CA PHE A 66 -13.37 26.72 -4.55
C PHE A 66 -11.97 26.39 -4.00
N PRO A 67 -11.62 26.90 -2.81
CA PRO A 67 -10.33 26.60 -2.20
C PRO A 67 -10.27 25.13 -1.79
N LEU A 68 -9.21 24.44 -2.22
CA LEU A 68 -8.97 23.05 -1.85
C LEU A 68 -8.50 22.99 -0.39
N THR A 69 -9.23 22.31 0.50
CA THR A 69 -8.83 22.18 1.91
C THR A 69 -7.99 20.92 2.12
N ASP A 70 -7.25 20.86 3.23
CA ASP A 70 -6.50 19.65 3.61
C ASP A 70 -7.44 18.45 3.77
N THR A 71 -8.68 18.68 4.23
CA THR A 71 -9.69 17.62 4.31
C THR A 71 -10.02 17.06 2.93
N ASP A 72 -10.14 17.92 1.92
CA ASP A 72 -10.42 17.50 0.54
C ASP A 72 -9.25 16.72 -0.05
N ILE A 73 -8.01 17.20 0.15
CA ILE A 73 -6.80 16.51 -0.31
C ILE A 73 -6.69 15.13 0.35
N LYS A 74 -6.86 15.05 1.67
CA LYS A 74 -6.87 13.78 2.40
C LYS A 74 -7.96 12.84 1.89
N ALA A 75 -9.15 13.36 1.61
CA ALA A 75 -10.26 12.56 1.07
C ALA A 75 -9.93 11.98 -0.32
N ILE A 76 -9.35 12.78 -1.22
CA ILE A 76 -8.92 12.32 -2.56
C ILE A 76 -7.88 11.20 -2.45
N ILE A 77 -6.85 11.39 -1.61
CA ILE A 77 -5.81 10.38 -1.40
C ILE A 77 -6.42 9.10 -0.82
N TRP A 78 -7.31 9.23 0.16
CA TRP A 78 -7.98 8.08 0.78
C TRP A 78 -8.86 7.30 -0.20
N ASP A 79 -9.62 7.98 -1.06
CA ASP A 79 -10.51 7.37 -2.05
C ASP A 79 -9.71 6.50 -3.04
N ILE A 80 -8.63 7.05 -3.59
CA ILE A 80 -7.75 6.33 -4.53
C ILE A 80 -7.11 5.11 -3.87
N LEU A 81 -6.55 5.27 -2.66
CA LEU A 81 -5.88 4.18 -1.97
C LEU A 81 -6.83 3.07 -1.55
N SER A 82 -7.99 3.42 -1.00
CA SER A 82 -8.99 2.43 -0.55
C SER A 82 -9.58 1.66 -1.72
N GLY A 83 -9.99 2.35 -2.79
CA GLY A 83 -10.54 1.70 -3.99
C GLY A 83 -9.53 0.84 -4.76
N GLY A 84 -8.29 1.29 -4.88
CA GLY A 84 -7.24 0.55 -5.58
C GLY A 84 -6.74 -0.68 -4.80
N SER A 85 -6.71 -0.61 -3.47
CA SER A 85 -6.18 -1.69 -2.64
C SER A 85 -7.13 -2.87 -2.55
N GLU A 86 -8.44 -2.64 -2.33
CA GLU A 86 -9.42 -3.73 -2.20
C GLU A 86 -9.56 -4.52 -3.51
N THR A 87 -9.57 -3.84 -4.65
CA THR A 87 -9.70 -4.48 -5.97
C THR A 87 -8.47 -5.29 -6.35
N SER A 88 -7.27 -4.73 -6.20
CA SER A 88 -6.02 -5.42 -6.54
C SER A 88 -5.76 -6.62 -5.63
N SER A 89 -5.95 -6.48 -4.31
CA SER A 89 -5.81 -7.59 -3.35
C SER A 89 -6.79 -8.73 -3.65
N THR A 90 -8.06 -8.40 -3.94
CA THR A 90 -9.05 -9.40 -4.33
C THR A 90 -8.63 -10.18 -5.57
N ILE A 91 -8.09 -9.51 -6.60
CA ILE A 91 -7.60 -10.19 -7.80
C ILE A 91 -6.44 -11.13 -7.47
N VAL A 92 -5.50 -10.69 -6.64
CA VAL A 92 -4.36 -11.53 -6.21
C VAL A 92 -4.85 -12.75 -5.42
N ASP A 93 -5.80 -12.57 -4.51
CA ASP A 93 -6.41 -13.67 -3.75
C ASP A 93 -7.08 -14.70 -4.68
N TRP A 94 -7.83 -14.24 -5.68
CA TRP A 94 -8.43 -15.11 -6.68
C TRP A 94 -7.38 -15.82 -7.53
N ALA A 95 -6.34 -15.11 -7.98
CA ALA A 95 -5.26 -15.71 -8.75
C ALA A 95 -4.56 -16.81 -7.96
N MET A 96 -4.24 -16.57 -6.68
CA MET A 96 -3.65 -17.58 -5.78
C MET A 96 -4.59 -18.77 -5.58
N ALA A 97 -5.88 -18.53 -5.33
CA ALA A 97 -6.87 -19.58 -5.17
C ALA A 97 -6.99 -20.46 -6.43
N GLU A 98 -6.95 -19.86 -7.62
CA GLU A 98 -7.02 -20.58 -8.89
C GLU A 98 -5.74 -21.37 -9.18
N MET A 99 -4.57 -20.81 -8.87
CA MET A 99 -3.29 -21.53 -8.98
C MET A 99 -3.25 -22.77 -8.08
N VAL A 100 -3.70 -22.66 -6.82
CA VAL A 100 -3.77 -23.80 -5.89
C VAL A 100 -4.71 -24.90 -6.41
N LYS A 101 -5.80 -24.53 -7.10
CA LYS A 101 -6.72 -25.49 -7.71
C LYS A 101 -6.16 -26.16 -8.97
N ASN A 102 -5.21 -25.53 -9.67
CA ASN A 102 -4.64 -26.05 -10.91
C ASN A 102 -3.11 -26.23 -10.81
N PRO A 103 -2.64 -27.42 -10.39
CA PRO A 103 -1.22 -27.69 -10.17
C PRO A 103 -0.31 -27.41 -11.38
N ARG A 104 -0.82 -27.56 -12.61
CA ARG A 104 -0.05 -27.28 -13.84
C ARG A 104 0.24 -25.79 -14.02
N VAL A 105 -0.71 -24.94 -13.65
CA VAL A 105 -0.54 -23.47 -13.72
C VAL A 105 0.39 -23.00 -12.61
N LEU A 106 0.27 -23.57 -11.41
CA LEU A 106 1.16 -23.27 -10.29
C LEU A 106 2.62 -23.65 -10.59
N GLU A 107 2.87 -24.85 -11.12
CA GLU A 107 4.22 -25.31 -11.52
C GLU A 107 4.84 -24.38 -12.56
N LYS A 108 4.04 -23.93 -13.54
CA LYS A 108 4.49 -22.97 -14.55
C LYS A 108 4.82 -21.60 -13.94
N ALA A 109 3.96 -21.07 -13.08
CA ALA A 109 4.18 -19.77 -12.43
C ALA A 109 5.40 -19.76 -11.50
N GLN A 110 5.65 -20.87 -10.79
CA GLN A 110 6.85 -21.05 -9.97
C GLN A 110 8.11 -21.09 -10.82
N LYS A 111 8.09 -21.84 -11.92
CA LYS A 111 9.20 -21.90 -12.87
C LYS A 111 9.49 -20.54 -13.51
N GLU A 112 8.45 -19.77 -13.87
CA GLU A 112 8.62 -18.39 -14.36
C GLU A 112 9.29 -17.50 -13.31
N GLY A 113 8.97 -17.66 -12.03
CA GLY A 113 9.65 -16.95 -10.94
C GLY A 113 11.11 -17.33 -10.72
N GLU A 114 11.52 -18.56 -11.07
CA GLU A 114 12.91 -19.02 -11.03
C GLU A 114 13.72 -18.58 -12.27
N ASP A 115 13.07 -18.49 -13.45
CA ASP A 115 13.68 -18.02 -14.71
C ASP A 115 13.85 -16.48 -14.73
N LEU A 116 13.02 -15.75 -13.98
CA LEU A 116 13.25 -14.34 -13.67
C LEU A 116 14.34 -14.27 -12.60
N ASP A 117 15.57 -13.93 -12.97
CA ASP A 117 16.69 -13.76 -12.04
C ASP A 117 16.42 -12.61 -11.04
N MET A 118 15.66 -12.92 -9.99
CA MET A 118 15.37 -12.03 -8.87
C MET A 118 16.60 -11.79 -7.98
N SER A 119 17.77 -12.33 -8.33
CA SER A 119 19.01 -12.10 -7.58
C SER A 119 19.59 -10.68 -7.79
N GLU A 120 19.23 -10.00 -8.89
CA GLU A 120 19.69 -8.63 -9.17
C GLU A 120 18.75 -7.53 -8.62
N ALA A 121 17.46 -7.81 -8.39
CA ALA A 121 16.46 -6.78 -8.06
C ALA A 121 16.24 -6.55 -6.55
N PHE A 122 16.50 -7.54 -5.69
CA PHE A 122 16.52 -7.38 -4.23
C PHE A 122 17.85 -7.90 -3.70
N GLY A 123 18.77 -6.97 -3.42
CA GLY A 123 20.15 -7.25 -3.02
C GLY A 123 20.29 -7.97 -1.66
N ILE A 124 19.94 -9.25 -1.62
CA ILE A 124 20.33 -10.17 -0.55
C ILE A 124 20.90 -11.44 -1.21
N THR A 125 22.10 -11.34 -1.77
CA THR A 125 22.91 -12.52 -2.07
C THR A 125 23.67 -12.93 -0.81
N VAL A 126 23.16 -13.92 -0.07
CA VAL A 126 23.96 -14.65 0.92
C VAL A 126 24.81 -15.67 0.16
N ARG A 127 25.99 -15.23 -0.31
CA ARG A 127 27.04 -16.13 -0.79
C ARG A 127 27.66 -16.84 0.42
N ARG A 128 27.32 -18.11 0.66
CA ARG A 128 28.13 -19.00 1.52
C ARG A 128 29.48 -19.22 0.84
N LYS A 129 30.57 -18.98 1.57
CA LYS A 129 31.94 -19.01 1.04
C LYS A 129 32.68 -20.33 1.24
N ASP A 130 32.12 -21.28 2.00
CA ASP A 130 32.81 -22.55 2.29
C ASP A 130 31.90 -23.74 1.97
N ASP A 131 32.38 -24.62 1.09
CA ASP A 131 31.77 -25.92 0.81
C ASP A 131 31.80 -26.76 2.10
N LEU A 132 30.61 -27.13 2.60
CA LEU A 132 30.51 -28.09 3.69
C LEU A 132 30.96 -29.45 3.18
N ILE A 133 32.17 -29.86 3.55
CA ILE A 133 32.62 -31.25 3.40
C ILE A 133 31.94 -32.07 4.50
N LEU A 134 31.07 -33.00 4.10
CA LEU A 134 30.50 -34.01 4.99
C LEU A 134 31.63 -34.93 5.48
N VAL A 135 31.97 -34.85 6.77
CA VAL A 135 32.81 -35.85 7.42
C VAL A 135 31.89 -36.97 7.91
N PRO A 136 31.93 -38.18 7.33
CA PRO A 136 31.15 -39.30 7.84
C PRO A 136 31.70 -39.71 9.20
N THR A 137 30.86 -39.59 10.23
CA THR A 137 31.12 -40.25 11.52
C THR A 137 30.51 -41.64 11.46
N THR A 138 31.35 -42.66 11.61
CA THR A 138 30.92 -44.03 11.84
C THR A 138 30.56 -44.15 13.32
N TYR A 139 29.31 -44.56 13.59
CA TYR A 139 28.91 -45.07 14.90
C TYR A 139 29.66 -46.36 15.24
#